data_AF-A0A258BMK8-F1
#
_entry.id   AF-A0A258BMK8-F1
#
_cell.length_a   1.000
_cell.length_b   1.000
_cell.length_c   1.000
_cell.angle_alpha   90.00
_cell.angle_beta   90.00
_cell.angle_gamma   90.00
#
_symmetry.space_group_name_H-M   'P 1'
#
loop_
_entity.id
_entity.type
_entity.pdbx_description
1 polymer ?
#
loop_
_entity_poly.entity_id
_entity_poly.type
_entity_poly.pdbx_seq_one_letter_code
_entity_poly.pdbx_strand_id
1 'polypeptide(L)' 'MLPPMEIDQCILEIVAANFGARPDELVLAGARALGFAATSAQLKAVFFAGIERLIENSKLSEKEGLLLIA' A
#
# COMPACT_ATOMS: atom_id res chain seq x y z
N MET A 1 -3.69 -15.28 6.62
CA MET A 1 -2.74 -14.16 6.68
C MET A 1 -2.24 -13.96 5.27
N LEU A 2 -2.40 -12.76 4.68
CA LEU A 2 -1.86 -12.50 3.35
C LEU A 2 -0.33 -12.47 3.43
N PRO A 3 0.40 -13.15 2.54
CA PRO A 3 1.85 -13.03 2.41
C PRO A 3 2.30 -11.56 2.35
N PRO A 4 3.31 -11.15 3.13
CA PRO A 4 3.83 -9.78 3.10
C PRO A 4 4.24 -9.31 1.69
N MET A 5 4.74 -10.23 0.86
CA MET A 5 5.15 -9.94 -0.51
C MET A 5 4.00 -9.56 -1.44
N GLU A 6 2.81 -10.14 -1.26
CA GLU A 6 1.64 -9.82 -2.11
C GLU A 6 1.10 -8.42 -1.78
N ILE A 7 1.14 -8.03 -0.50
CA ILE A 7 0.83 -6.66 -0.06
C ILE A 7 1.81 -5.68 -0.69
N ASP A 8 3.12 -5.97 -0.60
CA ASP A 8 4.15 -5.07 -1.10
C ASP A 8 4.05 -4.86 -2.61
N GLN A 9 3.84 -5.94 -3.38
CA GLN A 9 3.60 -5.85 -4.82
C GLN A 9 2.35 -5.02 -5.13
N CYS A 10 1.23 -5.29 -4.46
CA CYS A 10 -0.01 -4.55 -4.66
C CYS A 10 0.16 -3.04 -4.36
N ILE A 11 0.87 -2.68 -3.28
CA ILE A 11 1.19 -1.29 -2.95
C ILE A 11 1.99 -0.65 -4.08
N LEU A 12 3.07 -1.28 -4.53
CA LEU A 12 3.94 -0.74 -5.58
C LEU A 12 3.20 -0.57 -6.92
N GLU A 13 2.39 -1.56 -7.32
CA GLU A 13 1.58 -1.50 -8.53
C GLU A 13 0.60 -0.33 -8.49
N ILE A 14 -0.08 -0.10 -7.36
CA ILE A 14 -1.04 0.99 -7.19
C ILE A 14 -0.35 2.35 -7.23
N VAL A 15 0.78 2.50 -6.52
CA VAL A 15 1.54 3.76 -6.52
C VAL A 15 2.07 4.06 -7.93
N ALA A 16 2.61 3.05 -8.61
CA ALA A 16 3.12 3.19 -9.97
C ALA A 16 2.01 3.54 -10.98
N ALA A 17 0.85 2.86 -10.91
CA ALA A 17 -0.27 3.09 -11.81
C ALA A 17 -0.91 4.48 -11.63
N ASN A 18 -0.86 5.04 -10.42
CA ASN A 18 -1.48 6.34 -10.10
C ASN A 18 -0.48 7.51 -10.06
N PHE A 19 0.81 7.28 -10.33
CA PHE A 19 1.89 8.26 -10.15
C PHE A 19 1.95 8.84 -8.72
N GLY A 20 1.58 8.01 -7.76
CA GLY A 20 1.45 8.38 -6.36
C GLY A 20 0.11 8.00 -5.76
N ALA A 21 0.06 7.82 -4.44
CA ALA A 21 -1.20 7.57 -3.74
C ALA A 21 -1.14 8.07 -2.29
N ARG A 22 -2.27 8.56 -1.78
CA ARG A 22 -2.42 8.77 -0.32
C ARG A 22 -2.54 7.42 0.38
N PRO A 23 -2.01 7.25 1.60
CA PRO A 23 -2.07 5.98 2.31
C PRO A 23 -3.49 5.40 2.44
N ASP A 24 -4.47 6.23 2.80
CA ASP A 24 -5.87 5.78 2.95
C ASP A 24 -6.52 5.34 1.63
N GLU A 25 -6.23 6.05 0.54
CA GLU A 25 -6.71 5.71 -0.80
C GLU A 25 -6.07 4.42 -1.29
N LEU A 26 -4.77 4.26 -1.01
CA LEU A 26 -4.01 3.07 -1.35
C LEU A 26 -4.57 1.83 -0.66
N VAL A 27 -4.87 1.93 0.64
CA VAL A 27 -5.43 0.81 1.39
C VAL A 27 -6.80 0.40 0.84
N LEU A 28 -7.63 1.37 0.46
CA LEU A 28 -8.94 1.09 -0.14
C LEU A 28 -8.80 0.43 -1.53
N ALA A 29 -7.93 0.97 -2.39
CA ALA A 29 -7.67 0.43 -3.72
C ALA A 29 -7.06 -0.98 -3.65
N GLY A 30 -6.09 -1.18 -2.76
CA GLY A 30 -5.42 -2.46 -2.56
C GLY A 30 -6.35 -3.54 -2.00
N ALA A 31 -7.20 -3.20 -1.03
CA ALA A 31 -8.20 -4.13 -0.52
C ALA A 31 -9.13 -4.65 -1.65
N ARG A 32 -9.57 -3.75 -2.54
CA ARG A 32 -10.40 -4.13 -3.70
C ARG A 32 -9.63 -4.96 -4.72
N ALA A 33 -8.38 -4.58 -5.03
CA ALA A 33 -7.54 -5.31 -5.97
C ALA A 33 -7.29 -6.77 -5.53
N LEU A 34 -7.19 -7.00 -4.22
CA LEU A 34 -7.01 -8.32 -3.62
C LEU A 34 -8.33 -9.08 -3.38
N GLY A 35 -9.49 -8.53 -3.80
CA GLY A 35 -10.79 -9.19 -3.69
C GLY A 35 -11.46 -9.10 -2.31
N PHE A 36 -10.99 -8.23 -1.41
CA PHE A 36 -11.67 -7.99 -0.14
C PHE A 36 -12.84 -7.03 -0.32
N ALA A 37 -14.03 -7.47 0.14
CA ALA A 37 -15.25 -6.68 0.06
C ALA A 37 -15.27 -5.47 1.03
N ALA A 38 -14.46 -5.51 2.10
CA ALA A 38 -14.39 -4.46 3.09
C ALA A 38 -12.97 -4.30 3.66
N THR A 39 -12.63 -3.07 4.01
CA THR A 39 -11.33 -2.72 4.62
C THR A 39 -11.43 -2.77 6.14
N SER A 40 -11.26 -3.96 6.72
CA SER A 40 -11.24 -4.13 8.18
C SER A 40 -10.02 -3.43 8.81
N ALA A 41 -10.08 -3.12 10.11
CA ALA A 41 -8.96 -2.51 10.84
C ALA A 41 -7.69 -3.36 10.75
N GLN A 42 -7.82 -4.69 10.75
CA GLN A 42 -6.72 -5.63 10.59
C GLN A 42 -6.10 -5.52 9.18
N LEU A 43 -6.92 -5.44 8.13
CA LEU A 43 -6.42 -5.28 6.77
C LEU A 43 -5.69 -3.94 6.60
N LYS A 44 -6.23 -2.86 7.18
CA LYS A 44 -5.54 -1.56 7.21
C LYS A 44 -4.16 -1.67 7.84
N ALA A 45 -4.06 -2.31 9.01
CA ALA A 45 -2.79 -2.49 9.70
C ALA A 45 -1.76 -3.27 8.85
N VAL A 46 -2.20 -4.29 8.11
CA VAL A 46 -1.33 -5.04 7.19
C VAL A 46 -0.80 -4.16 6.05
N PHE A 47 -1.65 -3.30 5.47
CA PHE A 47 -1.24 -2.36 4.43
C PHE A 47 -0.27 -1.29 4.96
N PHE A 48 -0.56 -0.69 6.13
CA PHE A 48 0.33 0.28 6.75
C PHE A 48 1.70 -0.32 7.08
N ALA A 49 1.74 -1.54 7.62
CA ALA A 49 3.00 -2.25 7.83
C ALA A 49 3.75 -2.55 6.51
N GLY A 50 3.04 -2.76 5.40
CA GLY A 50 3.63 -2.88 4.06
C GLY A 50 4.26 -1.56 3.59
N ILE A 51 3.53 -0.46 3.72
CA ILE A 51 4.01 0.88 3.38
C ILE A 51 5.28 1.21 4.17
N GLU A 52 5.27 1.01 5.49
CA GLU A 52 6.43 1.25 6.35
C GLU A 52 7.66 0.45 5.89
N ARG A 53 7.51 -0.87 5.66
CA ARG A 53 8.61 -1.70 5.15
C ARG A 53 9.14 -1.21 3.80
N LEU A 54 8.27 -0.77 2.90
CA LEU A 54 8.69 -0.30 1.58
C LEU A 54 9.42 1.05 1.66
N ILE A 55 9.05 1.91 2.61
CA ILE A 55 9.80 3.14 2.90
C ILE A 55 11.17 2.80 3.50
N GLU A 56 11.22 1.92 4.50
CA GLU A 56 12.47 1.47 5.13
C GLU A 56 13.44 0.85 4.10
N ASN A 57 12.91 0.10 3.14
CA ASN A 57 13.69 -0.51 2.06
C ASN A 57 13.96 0.44 0.87
N SER A 58 13.65 1.73 1.01
CA SER A 58 13.85 2.76 -0.03
C SER A 58 13.19 2.40 -1.38
N LYS A 59 12.03 1.73 -1.33
CA LYS A 59 11.17 1.43 -2.49
C LYS A 59 10.06 2.46 -2.66
N LEU A 60 9.62 3.04 -1.54
CA LEU A 60 8.69 4.16 -1.50
C LEU A 60 9.34 5.35 -0.81
N SER A 61 8.90 6.54 -1.18
CA SER A 61 9.18 7.79 -0.47
C SER A 61 7.87 8.49 -0.18
N GLU A 62 7.76 9.11 1.00
CA GLU A 62 6.62 9.95 1.34
C GLU A 62 6.97 11.43 1.12
N LYS A 63 6.15 12.13 0.34
CA LYS A 63 6.30 13.56 0.09
C LYS A 63 4.93 14.23 0.14
N GLU A 64 4.77 15.19 1.04
CA GLU A 64 3.52 15.97 1.18
C GLU A 64 2.27 15.08 1.40
N GLY A 65 2.43 13.95 2.10
CA GLY A 65 1.37 12.98 2.36
C GLY A 65 1.01 12.07 1.18
N LEU A 66 1.82 12.07 0.11
CA LEU A 66 1.74 11.14 -1.02
C LEU A 66 2.89 10.14 -0.95
N LEU A 67 2.55 8.87 -1.15
CA LEU A 67 3.52 7.80 -1.40
C LEU A 67 3.91 7.84 -2.87
N LEU A 68 5.21 7.82 -3.15
CA LEU A 68 5.81 7.86 -4.48
C LEU A 68 6.81 6.70 -4.62
N ILE A 69 7.00 6.19 -5.84
CA ILE A 69 8.11 5.27 -6.11
C ILE A 69 9.43 6.02 -5.92
N ALA A 70 10.33 5.44 -5.13
CA ALA A 70 11.65 5.99 -4.83
C ALA A 70 12.66 5.77 -5.97
#